data_AF-A0AAF0J5B6-F1
#
_entry.id   AF-A0AAF0J5B6-F1
#
_cell.length_a   1.000
_cell.length_b   1.000
_cell.length_c   1.000
_cell.angle_alpha   90.00
_cell.angle_beta   90.00
_cell.angle_gamma   90.00
#
_symmetry.space_group_name_H-M   'P 1'
#
loop_
_entity.id
_entity.type
_entity.pdbx_description
1 polymer ?
#
loop_
_entity_poly.entity_id
_entity_poly.type
_entity_poly.pdbx_seq_one_letter_code
_entity_poly.pdbx_strand_id
1 'polypeptide(L)'
;MDFHCTSSMERRLVRATEFLLPTKIVPRASIGREMLMYGNIHLPSTCMDAVFAMRLSPTHQLLVTALSTAPNYPIRNIGRWFGIKRKDSAALPSPAFGLPGTTGLQVLLKHISPHTFMEYSYSLDDALWGIRGLRTLSWPHSDQRTLSIGAELYFSAAAKSAGVSAGARYASKTGLFSRPDAAPLPAAATINVNPIMGHVRLAYAAMITKHLSLCTRYDINAYSYESDLAIGAEYLLHTMPENQHHGTAWMREAEGVWAPVPVDDRLSLREPQEALVQPEPSTHVSDSTLTRTHGRQSKAMLGVIKGRVSANGIVAFLWEGRWRQCIMSVGLKTRMQPSRKTLQPVLGLELMYIGDGGANANDSVRTNI
;
A
#
# COMPACT_ATOMS: atom_id res chain seq x y z
N MET A 1 -6.54 -0.70 32.85
CA MET A 1 -6.00 -0.55 31.48
C MET A 1 -6.78 0.58 30.86
N ASP A 2 -6.16 1.75 30.73
CA ASP A 2 -6.83 2.94 30.22
C ASP A 2 -6.83 2.91 28.68
N PHE A 3 -8.01 2.66 28.10
CA PHE A 3 -8.18 2.65 26.66
C PHE A 3 -8.40 4.08 26.16
N HIS A 4 -7.36 4.73 25.66
CA HIS A 4 -7.52 6.00 24.96
C HIS A 4 -8.02 5.77 23.53
N CYS A 5 -9.32 5.97 23.29
CA CYS A 5 -9.89 6.00 21.95
C CYS A 5 -9.51 7.31 21.26
N THR A 6 -8.77 7.24 20.15
CA THR A 6 -8.46 8.44 19.35
C THR A 6 -9.67 8.77 18.46
N SER A 7 -10.28 9.94 18.63
CA SER A 7 -11.51 10.31 17.88
C SER A 7 -11.25 10.61 16.39
N SER A 8 -10.09 11.16 16.03
CA SER A 8 -9.74 11.56 14.66
C SER A 8 -9.34 10.36 13.77
N MET A 9 -10.01 10.22 12.62
CA MET A 9 -9.81 9.14 11.65
C MET A 9 -8.42 9.16 10.99
N GLU A 10 -7.90 10.34 10.65
CA GLU A 10 -6.56 10.48 10.07
C GLU A 10 -5.47 10.04 11.06
N ARG A 11 -5.62 10.41 12.33
CA ARG A 11 -4.70 9.99 13.40
C ARG A 11 -4.80 8.49 13.70
N ARG A 12 -5.98 7.87 13.52
CA ARG A 12 -6.14 6.40 13.62
C ARG A 12 -5.39 5.68 12.50
N LEU A 13 -5.53 6.13 11.27
CA LEU A 13 -4.87 5.53 10.10
C LEU A 13 -3.34 5.62 10.22
N VAL A 14 -2.81 6.81 10.55
CA VAL A 14 -1.36 7.01 10.65
C VAL A 14 -0.74 6.22 11.81
N ARG A 15 -1.34 6.23 13.01
CA ARG A 15 -0.81 5.42 14.14
C ARG A 15 -0.89 3.92 13.89
N ALA A 16 -1.97 3.44 13.26
CA ALA A 16 -2.08 2.02 12.92
C ALA A 16 -1.02 1.61 11.89
N THR A 17 -0.73 2.46 10.90
CA THR A 17 0.35 2.20 9.93
C THR A 17 1.73 2.17 10.59
N GLU A 18 2.02 3.08 11.50
CA GLU A 18 3.31 3.09 12.22
C GLU A 18 3.52 1.84 13.08
N PHE A 19 2.45 1.30 13.66
CA PHE A 19 2.51 0.07 14.46
C PHE A 19 2.76 -1.20 13.61
N LEU A 20 2.28 -1.20 12.37
CA LEU A 20 2.40 -2.33 11.44
C LEU A 20 3.70 -2.30 10.62
N LEU A 21 4.40 -1.17 10.60
CA LEU A 21 5.65 -1.03 9.87
C LEU A 21 6.79 -1.79 10.58
N PRO A 22 7.52 -2.67 9.87
CA PRO A 22 8.57 -3.50 10.45
C PRO A 22 9.86 -2.74 10.79
N THR A 23 9.98 -1.45 10.41
CA THR A 23 11.27 -0.75 10.40
C THR A 23 11.58 0.10 11.63
N LYS A 24 10.62 0.32 12.56
CA LYS A 24 10.89 1.11 13.77
C LYS A 24 11.12 0.20 14.98
N ILE A 25 12.40 0.01 15.34
CA ILE A 25 12.78 -0.39 16.70
C ILE A 25 12.34 0.75 17.61
N VAL A 26 11.24 0.57 18.33
CA VAL A 26 10.77 1.58 19.28
C VAL A 26 11.71 1.53 20.49
N PRO A 27 12.32 2.67 20.89
CA PRO A 27 13.18 2.72 22.05
C PRO A 27 12.42 2.29 23.31
N ARG A 28 13.15 1.69 24.25
CA ARG A 28 12.72 0.92 25.44
C ARG A 28 11.80 1.67 26.45
N ALA A 29 11.33 2.87 26.13
CA ALA A 29 10.73 3.83 27.08
C ALA A 29 9.18 3.88 27.12
N SER A 30 8.45 2.96 26.49
CA SER A 30 7.01 2.79 26.74
C SER A 30 6.75 1.58 27.65
N ILE A 31 6.41 1.84 28.92
CA ILE A 31 6.14 0.84 29.97
C ILE A 31 4.77 0.13 29.76
N GLY A 32 4.20 0.19 28.57
CA GLY A 32 2.94 -0.47 28.20
C GLY A 32 3.10 -1.34 26.95
N ARG A 33 2.50 -2.53 26.95
CA ARG A 33 2.42 -3.37 25.73
C ARG A 33 1.56 -2.65 24.70
N GLU A 34 2.19 -2.17 23.62
CA GLU A 34 1.48 -1.57 22.49
C GLU A 34 0.66 -2.65 21.76
N MET A 35 -0.62 -2.34 21.52
CA MET A 35 -1.60 -3.26 20.99
C MET A 35 -2.53 -2.52 20.01
N LEU A 36 -2.80 -3.15 18.87
CA LEU A 36 -3.73 -2.69 17.85
C LEU A 36 -4.84 -3.73 17.70
N MET A 37 -6.07 -3.29 17.94
CA MET A 37 -7.29 -4.06 17.67
C MET A 37 -8.06 -3.37 16.56
N TYR A 38 -8.42 -4.12 15.54
CA TYR A 38 -9.25 -3.68 14.43
C TYR A 38 -10.33 -4.72 14.18
N GLY A 39 -11.54 -4.26 13.90
CA GLY A 39 -12.68 -5.09 13.54
C GLY A 39 -13.54 -4.36 12.53
N ASN A 40 -13.94 -5.05 11.47
CA ASN A 40 -14.81 -4.57 10.43
C ASN A 40 -15.94 -5.58 10.19
N ILE A 41 -17.16 -5.08 9.99
CA ILE A 41 -18.33 -5.90 9.70
C ILE A 41 -18.92 -5.40 8.39
N HIS A 42 -18.94 -6.27 7.39
CA HIS A 42 -19.48 -5.97 6.07
C HIS A 42 -20.98 -6.28 6.03
N LEU A 43 -21.81 -5.25 6.11
CA LEU A 43 -23.26 -5.36 5.86
C LEU A 43 -23.56 -5.07 4.39
N PRO A 44 -24.40 -5.86 3.69
CA PRO A 44 -25.20 -7.00 4.18
C PRO A 44 -24.50 -8.37 4.10
N SER A 45 -23.20 -8.41 3.74
CA SER A 45 -22.45 -9.65 3.49
C SER A 45 -22.27 -10.56 4.73
N THR A 46 -22.53 -10.04 5.94
CA THR A 46 -22.38 -10.74 7.23
C THR A 46 -21.00 -11.39 7.41
N CYS A 47 -20.01 -10.77 6.78
CA CYS A 47 -18.60 -11.09 6.91
C CYS A 47 -18.01 -10.17 7.97
N MET A 48 -17.23 -10.73 8.87
CA MET A 48 -16.48 -10.01 9.88
C MET A 48 -14.99 -10.27 9.67
N ASP A 49 -14.23 -9.18 9.65
CA ASP A 49 -12.78 -9.19 9.53
C ASP A 49 -12.23 -8.57 10.81
N ALA A 50 -11.27 -9.22 11.45
CA ALA A 50 -10.63 -8.69 12.64
C ALA A 50 -9.11 -8.89 12.56
N VAL A 51 -8.40 -7.90 13.08
CA VAL A 51 -6.95 -7.92 13.19
C VAL A 51 -6.58 -7.54 14.61
N PHE A 52 -5.80 -8.41 15.23
CA PHE A 52 -5.22 -8.19 16.55
C PHE A 52 -3.70 -8.24 16.43
N ALA A 53 -3.03 -7.16 16.78
CA ALA A 53 -1.58 -7.09 16.71
C ALA A 53 -1.01 -6.60 18.04
N MET A 54 0.01 -7.27 18.55
CA MET A 54 0.63 -6.98 19.83
C MET A 54 2.15 -7.09 19.71
N ARG A 55 2.86 -6.14 20.32
CA ARG A 55 4.33 -6.23 20.43
C ARG A 55 4.70 -6.98 21.70
N LEU A 56 5.29 -8.17 21.55
CA LEU A 56 5.70 -9.03 22.69
C LEU A 56 7.03 -8.56 23.29
N SER A 57 7.93 -8.09 22.43
CA SER A 57 9.24 -7.55 22.80
C SER A 57 9.68 -6.50 21.76
N PRO A 58 10.78 -5.75 21.98
CA PRO A 58 11.27 -4.79 21.00
C PRO A 58 11.58 -5.39 19.63
N THR A 59 11.82 -6.71 19.56
CA THR A 59 12.15 -7.44 18.33
C THR A 59 11.05 -8.42 17.91
N HIS A 60 10.08 -8.74 18.77
CA HIS A 60 9.04 -9.73 18.47
C HIS A 60 7.64 -9.09 18.40
N GLN A 61 6.95 -9.34 17.30
CA GLN A 61 5.57 -8.89 17.08
C GLN A 61 4.66 -10.08 16.78
N LEU A 62 3.53 -10.15 17.47
CA LEU A 62 2.46 -11.10 17.25
C LEU A 62 1.33 -10.41 16.46
N LEU A 63 0.84 -11.07 15.43
CA LEU A 63 -0.30 -10.64 14.61
C LEU A 63 -1.26 -11.81 14.47
N VAL A 64 -2.53 -11.59 14.76
CA VAL A 64 -3.61 -12.56 14.60
C VAL A 64 -4.66 -11.91 13.70
N THR A 65 -4.97 -12.57 12.60
CA THR A 65 -6.03 -12.15 11.69
C THR A 65 -7.14 -13.18 11.73
N ALA A 66 -8.37 -12.70 11.89
CA ALA A 66 -9.56 -13.53 11.93
C ALA A 66 -10.54 -13.05 10.85
N LEU A 67 -11.07 -13.99 10.08
CA LEU A 67 -12.11 -13.79 9.09
C LEU A 67 -13.27 -14.72 9.48
N SER A 68 -14.49 -14.22 9.54
CA SER A 68 -15.66 -15.04 9.82
C SER A 68 -16.76 -14.69 8.86
N THR A 69 -17.25 -15.70 8.13
CA THR A 69 -18.47 -15.55 7.33
C THR A 69 -19.62 -16.19 8.08
N ALA A 70 -20.65 -15.41 8.41
CA ALA A 70 -21.82 -15.98 9.06
C ALA A 70 -22.49 -16.99 8.11
N PRO A 71 -22.95 -18.15 8.63
CA PRO A 71 -23.76 -19.06 7.83
C PRO A 71 -25.07 -18.36 7.39
N ASN A 72 -25.60 -18.75 6.24
CA ASN A 72 -26.82 -18.15 5.64
C ASN A 72 -28.11 -18.28 6.50
N TYR A 73 -28.03 -18.87 7.68
CA TYR A 73 -29.13 -19.08 8.63
C TYR A 73 -28.83 -18.35 9.96
N PRO A 74 -29.75 -17.53 10.51
CA PRO A 74 -31.18 -17.37 10.17
C PRO A 74 -31.49 -16.14 9.28
N ILE A 75 -30.50 -15.52 8.64
CA ILE A 75 -30.65 -14.23 7.94
C ILE A 75 -31.58 -14.34 6.71
N ARG A 76 -31.75 -15.55 6.14
CA ARG A 76 -32.79 -15.82 5.13
C ARG A 76 -34.21 -15.50 5.62
N ASN A 77 -34.50 -15.71 6.90
CA ASN A 77 -35.84 -15.46 7.46
C ASN A 77 -36.06 -13.97 7.73
N ILE A 78 -35.04 -13.25 8.19
CA ILE A 78 -35.12 -11.81 8.44
C ILE A 78 -35.16 -11.02 7.13
N GLY A 79 -34.34 -11.37 6.13
CA GLY A 79 -34.38 -10.75 4.80
C GLY A 79 -35.70 -11.01 4.05
N ARG A 80 -36.32 -12.19 4.25
CA ARG A 80 -37.69 -12.47 3.79
C ARG A 80 -38.73 -11.61 4.50
N TRP A 81 -38.58 -11.36 5.80
CA TRP A 81 -39.49 -10.47 6.55
C TRP A 81 -39.39 -9.02 6.05
N PHE A 82 -38.19 -8.52 5.74
CA PHE A 82 -37.99 -7.19 5.16
C PHE A 82 -38.19 -7.11 3.62
N GLY A 83 -38.75 -8.14 2.99
CA GLY A 83 -39.10 -8.11 1.56
C GLY A 83 -37.91 -8.14 0.58
N ILE A 84 -36.70 -8.42 1.05
CA ILE A 84 -35.50 -8.51 0.22
C ILE A 84 -35.48 -9.88 -0.47
N LYS A 85 -36.09 -9.97 -1.66
CA LYS A 85 -36.01 -11.16 -2.53
C LYS A 85 -34.62 -11.24 -3.17
N ARG A 86 -33.68 -11.92 -2.52
CA ARG A 86 -32.39 -12.26 -3.14
C ARG A 86 -32.64 -13.33 -4.21
N LYS A 87 -32.35 -13.03 -5.48
CA LYS A 87 -32.39 -14.02 -6.56
C LYS A 87 -31.28 -15.04 -6.26
N ASP A 88 -31.66 -16.30 -6.07
CA ASP A 88 -30.74 -17.42 -5.86
C ASP A 88 -29.94 -17.64 -7.16
N SER A 89 -28.96 -16.78 -7.42
CA SER A 89 -27.87 -17.11 -8.32
C SER A 89 -27.03 -18.09 -7.53
N ALA A 90 -26.99 -19.36 -7.97
CA ALA A 90 -26.02 -20.34 -7.52
C ALA A 90 -24.66 -19.64 -7.49
N ALA A 91 -24.19 -19.28 -6.29
CA ALA A 91 -22.96 -18.57 -6.13
C ALA A 91 -21.87 -19.55 -6.54
N LEU A 92 -21.34 -19.38 -7.76
CA LEU A 92 -19.99 -19.86 -8.02
C LEU A 92 -19.12 -19.33 -6.88
N PRO A 93 -18.28 -20.16 -6.25
CA PRO A 93 -17.41 -19.72 -5.18
C PRO A 93 -16.60 -18.53 -5.70
N SER A 94 -16.92 -17.34 -5.21
CA SER A 94 -16.11 -16.17 -5.47
C SER A 94 -14.84 -16.38 -4.65
N PRO A 95 -13.64 -16.42 -5.25
CA PRO A 95 -12.40 -16.73 -4.50
C PRO A 95 -12.05 -15.70 -3.42
N ALA A 96 -12.81 -14.61 -3.33
CA ALA A 96 -12.66 -13.56 -2.32
C ALA A 96 -13.46 -13.82 -1.02
N PHE A 97 -14.49 -14.68 -1.05
CA PHE A 97 -15.32 -14.98 0.11
C PHE A 97 -15.46 -16.49 0.26
N GLY A 98 -14.98 -17.04 1.38
CA GLY A 98 -15.06 -18.46 1.70
C GLY A 98 -16.49 -19.00 1.71
N LEU A 99 -16.64 -20.32 1.78
CA LEU A 99 -17.94 -20.96 1.93
C LEU A 99 -18.67 -20.39 3.16
N PRO A 100 -20.00 -20.17 3.09
CA PRO A 100 -20.75 -19.63 4.23
C PRO A 100 -20.56 -20.52 5.46
N GLY A 101 -20.12 -19.91 6.57
CA GLY A 101 -19.79 -20.62 7.82
C GLY A 101 -18.29 -20.92 7.99
N THR A 102 -17.42 -20.47 7.09
CA THR A 102 -15.97 -20.59 7.29
C THR A 102 -15.48 -19.53 8.27
N THR A 103 -14.71 -19.97 9.25
CA THR A 103 -13.87 -19.13 10.10
C THR A 103 -12.43 -19.32 9.68
N GLY A 104 -11.76 -18.25 9.26
CA GLY A 104 -10.34 -18.21 8.98
C GLY A 104 -9.56 -17.59 10.12
N LEU A 105 -8.73 -18.37 10.80
CA LEU A 105 -7.80 -17.84 11.81
C LEU A 105 -6.36 -18.06 11.38
N GLN A 106 -5.60 -16.97 11.28
CA GLN A 106 -4.17 -17.01 11.00
C GLN A 106 -3.39 -16.28 12.09
N VAL A 107 -2.33 -16.93 12.56
CA VAL A 107 -1.40 -16.41 13.57
C VAL A 107 -0.05 -16.20 12.90
N LEU A 108 0.55 -15.02 13.09
CA LEU A 108 1.86 -14.67 12.58
C LEU A 108 2.74 -14.17 13.73
N LEU A 109 3.92 -14.76 13.88
CA LEU A 109 4.96 -14.33 14.80
C LEU A 109 6.14 -13.81 13.99
N LYS A 110 6.46 -12.53 14.16
CA LYS A 110 7.55 -11.85 13.47
C LYS A 110 8.69 -11.60 14.43
N HIS A 111 9.91 -11.88 13.96
CA HIS A 111 11.15 -11.51 14.61
C HIS A 111 11.91 -10.53 13.72
N ILE A 112 12.14 -9.34 14.24
CA ILE A 112 12.66 -8.18 13.51
C ILE A 112 13.99 -7.75 14.14
N SER A 113 15.04 -7.79 13.34
CA SER A 113 16.38 -7.29 13.65
C SER A 113 16.82 -6.31 12.56
N PRO A 114 17.85 -5.46 12.78
CA PRO A 114 18.29 -4.46 11.80
C PRO A 114 18.63 -5.00 10.41
N HIS A 115 19.10 -6.25 10.32
CA HIS A 115 19.54 -6.89 9.07
C HIS A 115 18.77 -8.16 8.74
N THR A 116 17.85 -8.58 9.59
CA THR A 116 17.19 -9.88 9.46
C THR A 116 15.75 -9.78 9.89
N PHE A 117 14.86 -10.32 9.06
CA PHE A 117 13.44 -10.44 9.33
C PHE A 117 13.07 -11.91 9.19
N MET A 118 12.43 -12.47 10.21
CA MET A 118 11.90 -13.83 10.19
C MET A 118 10.42 -13.78 10.55
N GLU A 119 9.61 -14.56 9.86
CA GLU A 119 8.17 -14.64 10.09
C GLU A 119 7.74 -16.11 10.11
N TYR A 120 7.09 -16.50 11.20
CA TYR A 120 6.41 -17.78 11.35
C TYR A 120 4.92 -17.54 11.21
N SER A 121 4.24 -18.31 10.38
CA SER A 121 2.81 -18.20 10.15
C SER A 121 2.15 -19.56 10.32
N TYR A 122 0.98 -19.56 10.94
CA TYR A 122 0.13 -20.73 11.09
C TYR A 122 -1.31 -20.36 10.75
N SER A 123 -1.90 -21.03 9.77
CA SER A 123 -3.33 -20.91 9.45
C SER A 123 -4.06 -22.16 9.95
N LEU A 124 -5.11 -21.97 10.74
CA LEU A 124 -5.84 -23.07 11.36
C LEU A 124 -6.67 -23.86 10.33
N ASP A 125 -7.20 -23.17 9.31
CA ASP A 125 -8.14 -23.74 8.33
C ASP A 125 -7.54 -24.94 7.59
N ASP A 126 -6.32 -24.77 7.08
CA ASP A 126 -5.62 -25.77 6.27
C ASP A 126 -4.47 -26.44 7.05
N ALA A 127 -4.37 -26.18 8.36
CA ALA A 127 -3.20 -26.50 9.17
C ALA A 127 -1.90 -26.12 8.42
N LEU A 128 -1.87 -24.91 7.86
CA LEU A 128 -0.79 -24.41 7.01
C LEU A 128 0.28 -23.76 7.88
N TRP A 129 1.47 -24.34 7.86
CA TRP A 129 2.66 -23.78 8.48
C TRP A 129 3.47 -23.05 7.42
N GLY A 130 3.96 -21.85 7.74
CA GLY A 130 4.81 -21.07 6.85
C GLY A 130 5.96 -20.44 7.61
N ILE A 131 7.15 -20.46 7.02
CA ILE A 131 8.35 -19.78 7.52
C ILE A 131 8.88 -18.90 6.41
N ARG A 132 9.12 -17.63 6.72
CA ARG A 132 9.73 -16.66 5.80
C ARG A 132 10.97 -16.08 6.46
N GLY A 133 12.05 -15.94 5.69
CA GLY A 133 13.27 -15.31 6.14
C GLY A 133 13.76 -14.31 5.11
N LEU A 134 14.20 -13.15 5.56
CA LEU A 134 14.79 -12.10 4.74
C LEU A 134 16.02 -11.53 5.44
N ARG A 135 17.12 -11.40 4.70
CA ARG A 135 18.36 -10.79 5.16
C ARG A 135 18.72 -9.62 4.27
N THR A 136 18.97 -8.46 4.86
CA THR A 136 19.35 -7.25 4.14
C THR A 136 20.80 -6.90 4.42
N LEU A 137 21.58 -6.84 3.36
CA LEU A 137 22.97 -6.40 3.34
C LEU A 137 23.03 -4.96 2.79
N SER A 138 23.72 -4.08 3.50
CA SER A 138 23.90 -2.67 3.11
C SER A 138 25.38 -2.34 3.03
N TRP A 139 25.80 -1.65 1.96
CA TRP A 139 27.20 -1.22 1.80
C TRP A 139 27.36 0.25 2.16
N PRO A 140 28.19 0.61 3.16
CA PRO A 140 28.32 1.99 3.62
C PRO A 140 29.15 2.89 2.69
N HIS A 141 30.10 2.33 1.92
CA HIS A 141 31.17 3.09 1.29
C HIS A 141 30.93 3.46 -0.19
N SER A 142 29.90 2.93 -0.84
CA SER A 142 29.45 3.42 -2.14
C SER A 142 27.93 3.44 -2.23
N ASP A 143 27.38 4.63 -2.51
CA ASP A 143 26.08 4.78 -3.17
C ASP A 143 24.78 4.36 -2.44
N GLN A 144 24.80 4.14 -1.12
CA GLN A 144 23.62 3.67 -0.34
C GLN A 144 22.88 2.50 -1.03
N ARG A 145 23.65 1.48 -1.43
CA ARG A 145 23.12 0.25 -2.05
C ARG A 145 22.71 -0.75 -0.99
N THR A 146 21.58 -1.41 -1.24
CA THR A 146 21.05 -2.48 -0.38
C THR A 146 20.73 -3.72 -1.21
N LEU A 147 21.15 -4.87 -0.72
CA LEU A 147 20.82 -6.18 -1.27
C LEU A 147 20.03 -6.96 -0.22
N SER A 148 18.77 -7.26 -0.50
CA SER A 148 17.91 -8.08 0.35
C SER A 148 17.72 -9.44 -0.29
N ILE A 149 17.99 -10.52 0.44
CA ILE A 149 17.82 -11.91 -0.02
C ILE A 149 16.87 -12.60 0.94
N GLY A 150 15.89 -13.33 0.42
CA GLY A 150 14.92 -14.03 1.25
C GLY A 150 14.41 -15.32 0.63
N ALA A 151 13.78 -16.12 1.48
CA ALA A 151 13.13 -17.37 1.10
C ALA A 151 11.91 -17.61 1.97
N GLU A 152 10.97 -18.37 1.43
CA GLU A 152 9.75 -18.80 2.11
C GLU A 152 9.51 -20.29 1.87
N LEU A 153 9.03 -20.97 2.90
CA LEU A 153 8.66 -22.37 2.91
C LEU A 153 7.28 -22.50 3.54
N TYR A 154 6.38 -23.23 2.89
CA TYR A 154 5.05 -23.54 3.38
C TYR A 154 4.79 -25.04 3.34
N PHE A 155 4.03 -25.52 4.32
CA PHE A 155 3.57 -26.89 4.41
C PHE A 155 2.13 -26.91 4.92
N SER A 156 1.21 -27.48 4.16
CA SER A 156 -0.17 -27.72 4.57
C SER A 156 -0.36 -29.20 4.88
N ALA A 157 -0.73 -29.51 6.13
CA ALA A 157 -1.06 -30.87 6.52
C ALA A 157 -2.41 -31.31 5.93
N ALA A 158 -3.40 -30.40 5.84
CA ALA A 158 -4.72 -30.72 5.29
C ALA A 158 -4.65 -31.00 3.78
N ALA A 159 -3.92 -30.18 3.02
CA ALA A 159 -3.76 -30.34 1.58
C ALA A 159 -2.64 -31.31 1.18
N LYS A 160 -1.84 -31.81 2.15
CA LYS A 160 -0.66 -32.67 1.91
C LYS A 160 0.29 -32.08 0.87
N SER A 161 0.48 -30.77 0.92
CA SER A 161 1.25 -30.02 -0.08
C SER A 161 2.27 -29.12 0.58
N ALA A 162 3.35 -28.83 -0.15
CA ALA A 162 4.39 -27.90 0.27
C ALA A 162 4.69 -26.90 -0.85
N GLY A 163 5.11 -25.71 -0.46
CA GLY A 163 5.52 -24.64 -1.36
C GLY A 163 6.84 -24.05 -0.91
N VAL A 164 7.70 -23.68 -1.86
CA VAL A 164 8.95 -22.99 -1.58
C VAL A 164 9.15 -21.88 -2.60
N SER A 165 9.68 -20.74 -2.16
CA SER A 165 10.14 -19.72 -3.06
C SER A 165 11.35 -18.99 -2.48
N ALA A 166 12.16 -18.41 -3.35
CA ALA A 166 13.33 -17.62 -3.00
C ALA A 166 13.36 -16.35 -3.84
N GLY A 167 13.94 -15.28 -3.30
CA GLY A 167 14.06 -14.04 -4.04
C GLY A 167 15.18 -13.15 -3.53
N ALA A 168 15.61 -12.25 -4.41
CA ALA A 168 16.58 -11.22 -4.09
C ALA A 168 16.13 -9.88 -4.67
N ARG A 169 16.36 -8.80 -3.93
CA ARG A 169 16.10 -7.43 -4.33
C ARG A 169 17.35 -6.60 -4.12
N TYR A 170 17.84 -6.01 -5.20
CA TYR A 170 18.92 -5.03 -5.19
C TYR A 170 18.32 -3.64 -5.39
N ALA A 171 18.58 -2.71 -4.48
CA ALA A 171 18.10 -1.33 -4.56
C ALA A 171 19.25 -0.35 -4.39
N SER A 172 19.28 0.67 -5.25
CA SER A 172 20.27 1.75 -5.24
C SER A 172 19.55 3.08 -5.24
N LYS A 173 19.99 4.03 -4.39
CA LYS A 173 19.41 5.38 -4.36
C LYS A 173 19.89 6.27 -5.49
N THR A 174 21.00 5.92 -6.11
CA THR A 174 21.65 6.68 -7.20
C THR A 174 21.47 6.04 -8.57
N GLY A 175 20.73 4.93 -8.63
CA GLY A 175 20.46 4.17 -9.85
C GLY A 175 21.34 2.94 -9.96
N LEU A 176 20.96 2.01 -10.84
CA LEU A 176 21.78 0.83 -11.13
C LEU A 176 22.86 1.11 -12.19
N PHE A 177 22.65 2.15 -12.99
CA PHE A 177 23.55 2.61 -14.02
C PHE A 177 23.94 4.05 -13.70
N SER A 178 25.19 4.26 -13.28
CA SER A 178 25.72 5.59 -12.99
C SER A 178 25.84 6.35 -14.29
N ARG A 179 24.99 7.38 -14.47
CA ARG A 179 25.14 8.33 -15.57
C ARG A 179 25.95 9.52 -15.03
N PRO A 180 27.20 9.74 -15.50
CA PRO A 180 28.11 10.73 -14.91
C PRO A 180 27.53 12.16 -14.88
N ASP A 181 26.62 12.49 -15.81
CA ASP A 181 26.08 13.84 -15.97
C ASP A 181 24.63 14.01 -15.51
N ALA A 182 24.00 12.98 -14.91
CA ALA A 182 22.60 13.04 -14.51
C ALA A 182 22.43 12.90 -12.99
N ALA A 183 21.41 13.58 -12.46
CA ALA A 183 21.07 13.48 -11.05
C ALA A 183 20.83 12.00 -10.65
N PRO A 184 21.32 11.56 -9.48
CA PRO A 184 21.09 10.22 -8.98
C PRO A 184 19.59 9.96 -8.83
N LEU A 185 19.08 8.92 -9.48
CA LEU A 185 17.68 8.52 -9.42
C LEU A 185 17.56 7.08 -8.95
N PRO A 186 16.66 6.77 -8.01
CA PRO A 186 16.60 5.45 -7.40
C PRO A 186 16.10 4.40 -8.39
N ALA A 187 16.69 3.21 -8.28
CA ALA A 187 16.31 2.05 -9.07
C ALA A 187 16.43 0.77 -8.24
N ALA A 188 15.58 -0.20 -8.53
CA ALA A 188 15.56 -1.50 -7.88
C ALA A 188 15.34 -2.63 -8.89
N ALA A 189 16.15 -3.69 -8.79
CA ALA A 189 15.97 -4.94 -9.49
C ALA A 189 15.56 -6.03 -8.48
N THR A 190 14.56 -6.82 -8.83
CA THR A 190 14.04 -7.92 -8.01
C THR A 190 13.97 -9.19 -8.85
N ILE A 191 14.42 -10.29 -8.30
CA ILE A 191 14.30 -11.64 -8.86
C ILE A 191 13.57 -12.52 -7.85
N ASN A 192 12.52 -13.21 -8.29
CA ASN A 192 11.79 -14.19 -7.50
C ASN A 192 11.77 -15.52 -8.27
N VAL A 193 11.96 -16.62 -7.54
CA VAL A 193 12.03 -17.98 -8.09
C VAL A 193 11.14 -18.88 -7.24
N ASN A 194 10.22 -19.59 -7.89
CA ASN A 194 9.47 -20.70 -7.31
C ASN A 194 9.92 -21.99 -8.03
N PRO A 195 10.86 -22.75 -7.45
CA PRO A 195 11.46 -23.89 -8.14
C PRO A 195 10.49 -25.06 -8.29
N ILE A 196 9.49 -25.21 -7.41
CA ILE A 196 8.50 -26.30 -7.51
C ILE A 196 7.60 -26.10 -8.72
N MET A 197 7.14 -24.87 -8.96
CA MET A 197 6.26 -24.55 -10.09
C MET A 197 7.01 -24.09 -11.34
N GLY A 198 8.33 -23.89 -11.25
CA GLY A 198 9.17 -23.43 -12.36
C GLY A 198 9.04 -21.93 -12.68
N HIS A 199 8.38 -21.14 -11.85
CA HIS A 199 8.19 -19.70 -12.14
C HIS A 199 9.43 -18.89 -11.75
N VAL A 200 9.93 -18.11 -12.70
CA VAL A 200 10.98 -17.11 -12.49
C VAL A 200 10.42 -15.74 -12.90
N ARG A 201 10.48 -14.79 -11.98
CA ARG A 201 10.01 -13.42 -12.19
C ARG A 201 11.14 -12.44 -11.96
N LEU A 202 11.40 -11.62 -12.97
CA LEU A 202 12.33 -10.50 -12.93
C LEU A 202 11.53 -9.20 -12.97
N ALA A 203 11.83 -8.27 -12.08
CA ALA A 203 11.22 -6.95 -12.08
C ALA A 203 12.29 -5.88 -11.92
N TYR A 204 12.30 -4.89 -12.79
CA TYR A 204 13.20 -3.75 -12.75
C TYR A 204 12.39 -2.46 -12.71
N ALA A 205 12.49 -1.72 -11.61
CA ALA A 205 11.82 -0.44 -11.41
C ALA A 205 12.85 0.68 -11.29
N ALA A 206 12.65 1.77 -12.03
CA ALA A 206 13.56 2.91 -12.02
C ALA A 206 12.78 4.22 -12.12
N MET A 207 13.24 5.23 -11.38
CA MET A 207 12.81 6.60 -11.61
C MET A 207 13.63 7.18 -12.77
N ILE A 208 12.95 7.65 -13.82
CA ILE A 208 13.59 8.33 -14.96
C ILE A 208 13.63 9.84 -14.72
N THR A 209 12.64 10.36 -14.02
CA THR A 209 12.55 11.76 -13.62
C THR A 209 11.88 11.82 -12.25
N LYS A 210 11.96 12.96 -11.56
CA LYS A 210 11.26 13.18 -10.26
C LYS A 210 9.75 12.89 -10.33
N HIS A 211 9.17 13.01 -11.52
CA HIS A 211 7.75 12.82 -11.78
C HIS A 211 7.41 11.55 -12.57
N LEU A 212 8.40 10.80 -13.07
CA LEU A 212 8.17 9.63 -13.93
C LEU A 212 8.92 8.41 -13.38
N SER A 213 8.19 7.37 -13.02
CA SER A 213 8.73 6.05 -12.67
C SER A 213 8.30 5.01 -13.69
N LEU A 214 9.26 4.22 -14.17
CA LEU A 214 9.01 3.08 -15.04
C LEU A 214 9.30 1.77 -14.31
N CYS A 215 8.59 0.72 -14.69
CA CYS A 215 8.82 -0.63 -14.21
C CYS A 215 8.68 -1.63 -15.36
N THR A 216 9.65 -2.50 -15.54
CA THR A 216 9.57 -3.64 -16.44
C THR A 216 9.50 -4.92 -15.62
N ARG A 217 8.61 -5.83 -16.00
CA ARG A 217 8.42 -7.13 -15.35
C ARG A 217 8.43 -8.22 -16.40
N TYR A 218 9.33 -9.18 -16.26
CA TYR A 218 9.39 -10.38 -17.08
C TYR A 218 9.05 -11.59 -16.21
N ASP A 219 8.05 -12.36 -16.63
CA ASP A 219 7.63 -13.59 -15.98
C ASP A 219 7.87 -14.74 -16.95
N ILE A 220 8.50 -15.82 -16.51
CA ILE A 220 8.70 -17.02 -17.30
C ILE A 220 8.41 -18.25 -16.45
N ASN A 221 7.71 -19.22 -17.03
CA ASN A 221 7.60 -20.55 -16.48
C ASN A 221 8.59 -21.47 -17.19
N ALA A 222 9.57 -22.00 -16.44
CA ALA A 222 10.62 -22.88 -16.96
C ALA A 222 10.08 -24.22 -17.49
N TYR A 223 8.92 -24.67 -17.02
CA TYR A 223 8.32 -25.94 -17.44
C TYR A 223 7.37 -25.80 -18.64
N SER A 224 6.61 -24.70 -18.72
CA SER A 224 5.68 -24.47 -19.85
C SER A 224 6.26 -23.58 -20.95
N TYR A 225 7.41 -22.94 -20.72
CA TYR A 225 8.01 -21.92 -21.59
C TYR A 225 7.09 -20.73 -21.88
N GLU A 226 6.00 -20.57 -21.11
CA GLU A 226 5.16 -19.40 -21.19
C GLU A 226 5.91 -18.20 -20.60
N SER A 227 5.94 -17.11 -21.35
CA SER A 227 6.57 -15.87 -20.93
C SER A 227 5.62 -14.69 -21.09
N ASP A 228 5.69 -13.74 -20.15
CA ASP A 228 4.96 -12.48 -20.18
C ASP A 228 5.91 -11.32 -19.83
N LEU A 229 6.13 -10.43 -20.80
CA LEU A 229 6.80 -9.16 -20.59
C LEU A 229 5.76 -8.07 -20.38
N ALA A 230 5.82 -7.37 -19.26
CA ALA A 230 4.98 -6.21 -18.97
C ALA A 230 5.83 -4.97 -18.67
N ILE A 231 5.39 -3.83 -19.19
CA ILE A 231 5.98 -2.51 -18.96
C ILE A 231 4.91 -1.65 -18.31
N GLY A 232 5.26 -1.00 -17.20
CA GLY A 232 4.43 -0.06 -16.47
C GLY A 232 5.10 1.30 -16.36
N ALA A 233 4.30 2.36 -16.34
CA ALA A 233 4.72 3.72 -16.15
C ALA A 233 3.79 4.41 -15.15
N GLU A 234 4.36 5.26 -14.30
CA GLU A 234 3.63 6.12 -13.38
C GLU A 234 4.14 7.55 -13.52
N TYR A 235 3.22 8.48 -13.75
CA TYR A 235 3.50 9.90 -13.97
C TYR A 235 2.73 10.76 -12.98
N LEU A 236 3.45 11.58 -12.21
CA LEU A 236 2.93 12.50 -11.21
C LEU A 236 2.57 13.83 -11.88
N LEU A 237 1.29 14.21 -11.79
CA LEU A 237 0.79 15.49 -12.29
C LEU A 237 0.93 16.56 -11.21
N HIS A 238 1.52 17.69 -11.56
CA HIS A 238 1.64 18.86 -10.70
C HIS A 238 1.00 20.07 -11.34
N THR A 239 0.54 21.02 -10.52
CA THR A 239 0.05 22.31 -11.01
C THR A 239 1.14 23.07 -11.78
N MET A 240 0.75 23.72 -12.87
CA MET A 240 1.63 24.63 -13.60
C MET A 240 1.73 25.98 -12.85
N PRO A 241 2.90 26.62 -12.84
CA PRO A 241 3.13 27.88 -12.12
C PRO A 241 2.41 29.10 -12.74
N GLU A 242 1.96 29.02 -13.99
CA GLU A 242 1.28 30.11 -14.69
C GLU A 242 -0.07 30.49 -14.05
N ASN A 243 -0.72 29.54 -13.36
CA ASN A 243 -1.97 29.78 -12.62
C ASN A 243 -1.79 30.51 -11.27
N GLN A 244 -0.56 30.85 -10.86
CA GLN A 244 -0.32 31.57 -9.59
C GLN A 244 -0.14 33.08 -9.74
N HIS A 245 0.00 33.61 -10.96
CA HIS A 245 0.35 35.02 -11.19
C HIS A 245 -0.78 35.88 -11.77
N HIS A 246 -1.94 35.32 -12.08
CA HIS A 246 -3.12 36.11 -12.42
C HIS A 246 -4.03 36.19 -11.21
N GLY A 247 -3.98 37.34 -10.52
CA GLY A 247 -4.87 37.74 -9.42
C GLY A 247 -6.35 37.91 -9.83
N THR A 248 -6.76 37.23 -10.88
CA THR A 248 -8.12 37.11 -11.40
C THR A 248 -8.36 35.64 -11.73
N ALA A 249 -8.33 34.80 -10.70
CA ALA A 249 -8.93 33.48 -10.76
C ALA A 249 -10.41 33.67 -11.10
N TRP A 250 -10.74 33.46 -12.37
CA TRP A 250 -12.10 33.40 -12.86
C TRP A 250 -12.88 32.43 -11.95
N MET A 251 -13.96 32.93 -11.36
CA MET A 251 -14.71 32.34 -10.24
C MET A 251 -15.24 30.90 -10.45
N ARG A 252 -15.00 30.24 -11.59
CA ARG A 252 -15.33 28.82 -11.77
C ARG A 252 -14.21 27.87 -11.33
N GLU A 253 -12.96 28.33 -11.20
CA GLU A 253 -11.85 27.51 -10.66
C GLU A 253 -11.80 27.52 -9.13
N ALA A 254 -12.16 28.63 -8.48
CA ALA A 254 -12.19 28.75 -7.02
C ALA A 254 -13.31 27.92 -6.34
N GLU A 255 -14.40 27.65 -7.07
CA GLU A 255 -15.62 27.01 -6.53
C GLU A 255 -15.90 25.62 -7.15
N GLY A 256 -15.02 25.06 -7.99
CA GLY A 256 -15.42 23.88 -8.78
C GLY A 256 -14.38 22.84 -9.17
N VAL A 257 -13.08 23.14 -9.23
CA VAL A 257 -12.16 22.27 -9.99
C VAL A 257 -10.81 22.20 -9.29
N TRP A 258 -10.57 21.09 -8.59
CA TRP A 258 -9.29 20.69 -7.96
C TRP A 258 -8.65 21.72 -7.02
N ALA A 259 -9.19 21.88 -5.80
CA ALA A 259 -8.50 22.64 -4.76
C ALA A 259 -7.27 21.85 -4.25
N PRO A 260 -6.04 22.39 -4.39
CA PRO A 260 -4.86 21.78 -3.81
C PRO A 260 -4.87 21.96 -2.29
N VAL A 261 -4.96 20.87 -1.55
CA VAL A 261 -4.62 20.87 -0.11
C VAL A 261 -3.09 20.79 -0.01
N PRO A 262 -2.42 21.59 0.84
CA PRO A 262 -1.02 21.36 1.18
C PRO A 262 -0.89 19.96 1.76
N VAL A 263 -0.38 19.02 0.97
CA VAL A 263 -0.15 17.65 1.43
C VAL A 263 1.08 17.69 2.33
N ASP A 264 0.89 17.39 3.61
CA ASP A 264 1.98 16.91 4.45
C ASP A 264 2.59 15.68 3.76
N ASP A 265 3.88 15.74 3.40
CA ASP A 265 4.66 14.71 2.67
C ASP A 265 4.62 13.30 3.32
N ARG A 266 3.95 13.16 4.47
CA ARG A 266 3.75 11.93 5.25
C ARG A 266 2.76 10.93 4.64
N LEU A 267 1.90 11.33 3.70
CA LEU A 267 0.92 10.45 3.04
C LEU A 267 1.42 9.81 1.74
N SER A 268 2.65 10.11 1.33
CA SER A 268 3.28 9.39 0.23
C SER A 268 3.74 8.00 0.71
N LEU A 269 3.39 6.94 -0.03
CA LEU A 269 3.97 5.59 0.15
C LEU A 269 5.47 5.53 -0.19
N ARG A 270 6.09 6.69 -0.47
CA ARG A 270 7.54 6.83 -0.58
C ARG A 270 8.07 7.07 0.81
N GLU A 271 8.94 6.18 1.26
CA GLU A 271 9.70 6.32 2.49
C GLU A 271 10.28 7.74 2.57
N PRO A 272 9.90 8.55 3.58
CA PRO A 272 10.46 9.88 3.75
C PRO A 272 11.96 9.75 3.95
N GLN A 273 12.72 10.46 3.14
CA GLN A 273 14.16 10.59 3.29
C GLN A 273 14.43 11.47 4.52
N GLU A 274 14.35 10.89 5.73
CA GLU A 274 14.88 11.51 6.93
C GLU A 274 16.40 11.48 6.85
N ALA A 275 16.99 12.60 6.44
CA ALA A 275 18.39 12.86 6.65
C ALA A 275 18.65 12.89 8.17
N LEU A 276 19.44 11.93 8.67
CA LEU A 276 20.11 12.04 9.95
C LEU A 276 20.98 13.30 9.94
N VAL A 277 20.48 14.40 10.50
CA VAL A 277 21.31 15.53 10.91
C VAL A 277 21.39 15.47 12.43
N GLN A 278 22.55 15.04 12.91
CA GLN A 278 22.93 15.14 14.32
C GLN A 278 23.09 16.63 14.69
N PRO A 279 22.71 17.06 15.91
CA PRO A 279 22.96 18.41 16.37
C PRO A 279 24.39 18.51 16.91
N GLU A 280 25.25 19.30 16.26
CA GLU A 280 26.49 19.81 16.85
C GLU A 280 26.26 21.24 17.36
N PRO A 281 26.85 21.62 18.52
CA PRO A 281 26.43 22.78 19.30
C PRO A 281 26.91 24.13 18.75
N SER A 282 26.09 25.13 19.04
CA SER A 282 26.21 26.54 18.67
C SER A 282 27.48 27.26 19.13
N THR A 283 28.09 28.03 18.22
CA THR A 283 28.84 29.24 18.56
C THR A 283 28.38 30.40 17.67
N HIS A 284 27.95 31.47 18.33
CA HIS A 284 27.53 32.74 17.75
C HIS A 284 28.69 33.46 17.05
N VAL A 285 28.48 33.93 15.81
CA VAL A 285 28.92 35.25 15.35
C VAL A 285 27.91 35.78 14.33
N SER A 286 27.39 36.96 14.59
CA SER A 286 26.50 37.74 13.75
C SER A 286 27.23 38.23 12.50
N ASP A 287 26.68 38.03 11.31
CA ASP A 287 26.84 38.98 10.21
C ASP A 287 25.66 38.95 9.25
N SER A 288 25.13 40.14 9.00
CA SER A 288 24.01 40.44 8.14
C SER A 288 24.35 40.18 6.67
N THR A 289 23.71 39.19 6.06
CA THR A 289 23.59 39.10 4.60
C THR A 289 22.24 38.52 4.23
N LEU A 290 21.50 39.25 3.38
CA LEU A 290 20.23 38.90 2.76
C LEU A 290 20.29 37.53 2.08
N THR A 291 20.10 36.45 2.84
CA THR A 291 19.82 35.13 2.29
C THR A 291 18.32 35.05 2.07
N ARG A 292 17.92 35.40 0.84
CA ARG A 292 16.59 35.16 0.30
C ARG A 292 16.33 33.65 0.42
N THR A 293 15.66 33.23 1.49
CA THR A 293 15.17 31.87 1.65
C THR A 293 14.14 31.66 0.55
N HIS A 294 14.58 31.12 -0.58
CA HIS A 294 13.70 30.50 -1.55
C HIS A 294 13.08 29.29 -0.84
N GLY A 295 11.99 29.56 -0.12
CA GLY A 295 11.09 28.52 0.36
C GLY A 295 10.74 27.67 -0.85
N ARG A 296 11.19 26.42 -0.83
CA ARG A 296 10.93 25.44 -1.87
C ARG A 296 9.42 25.27 -1.97
N GLN A 297 8.78 26.03 -2.85
CA GLN A 297 7.35 25.92 -3.13
C GLN A 297 7.10 24.48 -3.57
N SER A 298 6.49 23.69 -2.68
CA SER A 298 6.01 22.36 -3.01
C SER A 298 4.88 22.54 -4.01
N LYS A 299 5.15 22.22 -5.29
CA LYS A 299 4.11 22.24 -6.32
C LYS A 299 2.99 21.30 -5.90
N ALA A 300 1.80 21.84 -5.71
CA ALA A 300 0.64 21.04 -5.36
C ALA A 300 0.43 19.90 -6.37
N MET A 301 0.31 18.68 -5.84
CA MET A 301 0.09 17.47 -6.63
C MET A 301 -1.37 17.40 -7.08
N LEU A 302 -1.61 17.34 -8.39
CA LEU A 302 -2.94 17.32 -9.00
C LEU A 302 -3.49 15.89 -9.07
N GLY A 303 -2.63 14.91 -9.33
CA GLY A 303 -3.02 13.52 -9.49
C GLY A 303 -1.89 12.63 -10.02
N VAL A 304 -2.23 11.39 -10.35
CA VAL A 304 -1.31 10.36 -10.80
C VAL A 304 -1.90 9.66 -12.03
N ILE A 305 -1.09 9.52 -13.07
CA ILE A 305 -1.39 8.68 -14.23
C ILE A 305 -0.57 7.40 -14.13
N LYS A 306 -1.21 6.25 -14.31
CA LYS A 306 -0.56 4.94 -14.36
C LYS A 306 -0.93 4.24 -15.67
N GLY A 307 0.07 3.75 -16.38
CA GLY A 307 -0.08 2.98 -17.61
C GLY A 307 0.58 1.62 -17.48
N ARG A 308 0.01 0.60 -18.10
CA ARG A 308 0.58 -0.75 -18.21
C ARG A 308 0.32 -1.34 -19.58
N VAL A 309 1.36 -1.91 -20.17
CA VAL A 309 1.29 -2.69 -21.42
C VAL A 309 1.93 -4.05 -21.15
N SER A 310 1.34 -5.13 -21.66
CA SER A 310 1.88 -6.49 -21.57
C SER A 310 1.92 -7.13 -22.96
N ALA A 311 2.93 -7.98 -23.17
CA ALA A 311 3.13 -8.74 -24.40
C ALA A 311 1.94 -9.66 -24.72
N ASN A 312 1.17 -10.06 -23.69
CA ASN A 312 -0.10 -10.78 -23.84
C ASN A 312 -1.25 -9.93 -24.41
N GLY A 313 -0.97 -8.70 -24.87
CA GLY A 313 -1.92 -7.79 -25.49
C GLY A 313 -2.79 -7.02 -24.51
N ILE A 314 -2.48 -7.03 -23.21
CA ILE A 314 -3.24 -6.24 -22.23
C ILE A 314 -2.67 -4.83 -22.16
N VAL A 315 -3.53 -3.83 -22.38
CA VAL A 315 -3.22 -2.42 -22.16
C VAL A 315 -4.16 -1.88 -21.10
N ALA A 316 -3.63 -1.25 -20.07
CA ALA A 316 -4.39 -0.64 -18.99
C ALA A 316 -3.88 0.78 -18.71
N PHE A 317 -4.82 1.67 -18.44
CA PHE A 317 -4.60 3.07 -18.10
C PHE A 317 -5.44 3.40 -16.87
N LEU A 318 -4.88 4.15 -15.93
CA LEU A 318 -5.57 4.61 -14.73
C LEU A 318 -5.15 6.05 -14.48
N TRP A 319 -6.12 6.91 -14.25
CA TRP A 319 -5.90 8.24 -13.73
C TRP A 319 -6.57 8.36 -12.37
N GLU A 320 -5.85 8.90 -11.39
CA GLU A 320 -6.31 9.12 -10.03
C GLU A 320 -6.03 10.57 -9.65
N GLY A 321 -7.03 11.27 -9.11
CA GLY A 321 -6.90 12.66 -8.70
C GLY A 321 -7.71 12.95 -7.44
N ARG A 322 -7.30 13.97 -6.68
CA ARG A 322 -8.06 14.43 -5.51
C ARG A 322 -8.86 15.70 -5.81
N TRP A 323 -10.18 15.59 -5.78
CA TRP A 323 -11.10 16.71 -5.97
C TRP A 323 -11.75 17.10 -4.64
N ARG A 324 -11.28 18.19 -4.00
CA ARG A 324 -11.77 18.60 -2.66
C ARG A 324 -11.60 17.46 -1.65
N GLN A 325 -12.71 17.02 -1.04
CA GLN A 325 -12.79 15.87 -0.14
C GLN A 325 -13.11 14.55 -0.86
N CYS A 326 -13.16 14.57 -2.19
CA CYS A 326 -13.31 13.38 -3.02
C CYS A 326 -11.96 12.92 -3.57
N ILE A 327 -11.78 11.61 -3.70
CA ILE A 327 -10.76 10.99 -4.54
C ILE A 327 -11.49 10.36 -5.73
N MET A 328 -11.11 10.75 -6.94
CA MET A 328 -11.67 10.24 -8.19
C MET A 328 -10.64 9.38 -8.90
N SER A 329 -11.06 8.21 -9.36
CA SER A 329 -10.24 7.24 -10.08
C SER A 329 -10.97 6.81 -11.35
N VAL A 330 -10.33 6.96 -12.50
CA VAL A 330 -10.86 6.60 -13.82
C VAL A 330 -9.89 5.62 -14.48
N GLY A 331 -10.37 4.41 -14.77
CA GLY A 331 -9.58 3.32 -15.33
C GLY A 331 -10.12 2.83 -16.66
N LEU A 332 -9.22 2.53 -17.60
CA LEU A 332 -9.50 1.88 -18.87
C LEU A 332 -8.62 0.64 -19.02
N LYS A 333 -9.22 -0.51 -19.34
CA LYS A 333 -8.49 -1.75 -19.64
C LYS A 333 -8.97 -2.31 -20.96
N THR A 334 -8.05 -2.63 -21.86
CA THR A 334 -8.35 -3.26 -23.15
C THR A 334 -7.46 -4.47 -23.38
N ARG A 335 -8.00 -5.45 -24.10
CA ARG A 335 -7.27 -6.63 -24.55
C ARG A 335 -7.19 -6.60 -26.07
N MET A 336 -5.97 -6.45 -26.58
CA MET A 336 -5.62 -6.56 -27.98
C MET A 336 -5.35 -8.04 -28.30
N GLN A 337 -6.23 -8.67 -29.06
CA GLN A 337 -5.98 -10.00 -29.63
C GLN A 337 -5.64 -9.83 -31.11
N PRO A 338 -4.47 -10.27 -31.59
CA PRO A 338 -4.06 -10.13 -32.99
C PRO A 338 -5.07 -10.71 -33.99
N SER A 339 -5.80 -11.75 -33.56
CA SER A 339 -6.77 -12.48 -34.40
C SER A 339 -8.18 -11.89 -34.39
N ARG A 340 -8.55 -11.05 -33.41
CA ARG A 340 -9.90 -10.45 -33.33
C ARG A 340 -9.83 -8.96 -33.61
N LYS A 341 -10.57 -8.51 -34.64
CA LYS A 341 -10.71 -7.09 -35.00
C LYS A 341 -11.43 -6.24 -33.93
N THR A 342 -12.04 -6.88 -32.92
CA THR A 342 -12.87 -6.21 -31.92
C THR A 342 -12.11 -6.08 -30.60
N LEU A 343 -11.84 -4.84 -30.20
CA LEU A 343 -11.33 -4.51 -28.87
C LEU A 343 -12.46 -4.70 -27.84
N GLN A 344 -12.14 -5.27 -26.67
CA GLN A 344 -13.05 -5.33 -25.53
C GLN A 344 -12.58 -4.35 -24.44
N PRO A 345 -12.87 -3.04 -24.56
CA PRO A 345 -12.53 -2.07 -23.54
C PRO A 345 -13.46 -2.20 -22.33
N VAL A 346 -12.89 -2.14 -21.13
CA VAL A 346 -13.59 -2.04 -19.85
C VAL A 346 -13.22 -0.69 -19.25
N LEU A 347 -14.22 0.16 -19.06
CA LEU A 347 -14.09 1.45 -18.38
C LEU A 347 -14.62 1.30 -16.94
N GLY A 348 -13.86 1.80 -15.97
CA GLY A 348 -14.26 1.87 -14.57
C GLY A 348 -14.10 3.29 -14.05
N LEU A 349 -15.05 3.72 -13.22
CA LEU A 349 -15.00 4.99 -12.50
C LEU A 349 -15.31 4.73 -11.03
N GLU A 350 -14.49 5.28 -10.16
CA GLU A 350 -14.63 5.20 -8.71
C GLU A 350 -14.53 6.61 -8.11
N LEU A 351 -15.45 6.93 -7.20
CA LEU A 351 -15.50 8.19 -6.48
C LEU A 351 -15.61 7.87 -4.99
N MET A 352 -14.62 8.28 -4.21
CA MET A 352 -14.59 8.12 -2.76
C MET A 352 -14.66 9.48 -2.09
N TYR A 353 -15.70 9.74 -1.31
CA TYR A 353 -15.81 10.94 -0.48
C TYR A 353 -15.30 10.66 0.93
N ILE A 354 -14.35 11.48 1.39
CA ILE A 354 -13.80 11.43 2.74
C ILE A 354 -14.48 12.53 3.55
N GLY A 355 -15.41 12.15 4.42
CA GLY A 355 -16.06 13.11 5.30
C GLY A 355 -15.12 13.60 6.40
N ASP A 356 -15.13 14.90 6.67
CA ASP A 356 -14.51 15.48 7.86
C ASP A 356 -15.35 15.06 9.07
N GLY A 357 -14.97 13.96 9.73
CA GLY A 357 -15.63 13.49 10.94
C GLY A 357 -15.60 14.59 12.00
N GLY A 358 -16.78 15.16 12.29
CA GLY A 358 -16.95 16.34 13.12
C GLY A 358 -16.17 16.28 14.43
N ALA A 359 -15.09 17.06 14.51
CA ALA A 359 -14.34 17.31 15.73
C ALA A 359 -15.02 18.38 16.63
N ASN A 360 -16.31 18.66 16.42
CA ASN A 360 -17.09 19.59 17.25
C ASN A 360 -18.11 18.82 18.10
N ALA A 361 -17.64 17.90 18.94
CA ALA A 361 -18.45 17.33 20.01
C ALA A 361 -18.53 18.28 21.22
N ASN A 362 -18.79 19.57 20.98
CA ASN A 362 -19.03 20.59 22.02
C ASN A 362 -20.23 21.51 21.74
N ASP A 363 -20.97 21.34 20.64
CA ASP A 363 -22.25 22.04 20.46
C ASP A 363 -23.34 21.29 21.23
N SER A 364 -23.48 21.63 22.51
CA SER A 364 -24.64 21.31 23.31
C SER A 364 -25.87 22.03 22.75
N VAL A 365 -26.56 21.40 21.80
CA VAL A 365 -27.93 21.77 21.46
C VAL A 365 -28.81 21.32 22.62
N ARG A 366 -28.99 22.21 23.60
CA ARG A 366 -30.12 22.17 24.54
C ARG A 366 -31.39 22.35 23.71
N THR A 367 -32.05 21.25 23.37
CA THR A 367 -33.47 21.27 23.02
C THR A 367 -34.23 20.92 24.29
N ASN A 368 -34.83 21.94 24.90
CA ASN A 368 -35.90 21.77 25.86
C ASN A 368 -37.11 21.20 25.11
N ILE A 369 -37.58 20.02 25.52
CA ILE A 369 -39.00 19.70 25.67
C ILE A 369 -39.16 19.09 27.04
#